data_AF-A0A847M5J9-F1
#
_entry.id   AF-A0A847M5J9-F1
#
_cell.length_a   1.000
_cell.length_b   1.000
_cell.length_c   1.000
_cell.angle_alpha   90.00
_cell.angle_beta   90.00
_cell.angle_gamma   90.00
#
_symmetry.space_group_name_H-M   'P 1'
#
loop_
_entity.id
_entity.type
_entity.pdbx_description
1 polymer ?
#
loop_
_entity_poly.entity_id
_entity_poly.type
_entity_poly.pdbx_seq_one_letter_code
_entity_poly.pdbx_strand_id
1 'polypeptide(L)' 'LWEVDRSSGGLRELLELPSAGDNSYPGFLWHDGTLYVSYYSSHEEKTSIYLARIAL' A
#
# COMPACT_ATOMS: atom_id res chain seq x y z
N LEU A 1 -2.28 4.96 0.76
CA LEU A 1 -2.57 4.44 -0.59
C LEU A 1 -3.51 5.40 -1.28
N TRP A 2 -3.19 5.75 -2.52
CA TRP A 2 -3.96 6.72 -3.30
C TRP A 2 -4.34 6.10 -4.64
N GLU A 3 -5.54 6.39 -5.11
CA GLU A 3 -5.98 6.13 -6.48
C GLU A 3 -5.83 7.42 -7.29
N VAL A 4 -5.37 7.29 -8.53
CA VAL A 4 -5.31 8.39 -9.49
C VAL A 4 -6.49 8.26 -10.44
N ASP A 5 -7.35 9.28 -10.48
CA ASP A 5 -8.33 9.41 -11.55
C ASP A 5 -7.61 9.69 -12.87
N ARG A 6 -7.77 8.78 -13.84
CA ARG A 6 -7.01 8.81 -15.09
C ARG A 6 -7.42 9.94 -16.04
N SER A 7 -8.58 10.57 -15.82
CA SER A 7 -9.13 11.60 -16.69
C SER A 7 -8.79 13.01 -16.22
N SER A 8 -8.92 13.24 -14.93
CA SER A 8 -8.71 14.53 -14.27
C SER A 8 -7.32 14.65 -13.63
N GLY A 9 -6.65 13.53 -13.39
CA GLY A 9 -5.41 13.48 -12.59
C GLY A 9 -5.65 13.68 -11.10
N GLY A 10 -6.91 13.73 -10.66
CA GLY A 10 -7.26 13.87 -9.25
C GLY A 10 -6.79 12.68 -8.42
N LEU A 11 -6.42 12.94 -7.17
CA LEU A 11 -6.04 11.91 -6.22
C LEU A 11 -7.20 11.64 -5.25
N ARG A 12 -7.54 10.37 -5.10
CA ARG A 12 -8.48 9.89 -4.09
C ARG A 12 -7.74 9.05 -3.07
N GLU A 13 -7.84 9.43 -1.81
CA GLU A 13 -7.28 8.63 -0.73
C GLU A 13 -8.06 7.32 -0.59
N LEU A 14 -7.34 6.19 -0.47
CA LEU A 14 -7.96 4.87 -0.29
C LEU A 14 -7.88 4.42 1.17
N LEU A 15 -6.66 4.30 1.68
CA LEU A 15 -6.37 3.87 3.05
C LEU A 15 -4.93 4.18 3.43
N GLU A 16 -4.68 4.31 4.72
CA GLU A 16 -3.34 4.32 5.31
C GLU A 16 -2.97 2.90 5.78
N LEU A 17 -1.75 2.46 5.47
CA LEU A 17 -1.21 1.20 6.00
C LEU A 17 -0.30 1.49 7.18
N PRO A 18 -0.18 0.58 8.17
CA PRO A 18 0.79 0.71 9.25
C PRO A 18 2.19 1.01 8.69
N SER A 19 2.74 2.15 9.06
CA SER A 19 4.03 2.61 8.55
C SER A 19 4.70 3.56 9.55
N ALA A 20 6.00 3.38 9.75
CA ALA A 20 6.87 4.25 10.55
C ALA A 20 8.35 3.92 10.26
N GLY A 21 9.23 4.86 10.66
CA GLY A 21 10.68 4.70 10.61
C GLY A 21 11.21 4.50 9.19
N ASP A 22 12.01 3.46 8.99
CA ASP A 22 12.42 2.99 7.67
C ASP A 22 11.22 2.34 6.97
N ASN A 23 10.74 2.95 5.87
CA ASN A 23 9.57 2.52 5.10
C ASN A 23 9.69 2.96 3.62
N SER A 24 9.55 2.04 2.66
CA SER A 24 9.54 2.39 1.22
C SER A 24 9.14 1.19 0.32
N TYR A 25 9.33 1.36 -1.00
CA TYR A 25 9.21 0.37 -2.09
C TYR A 25 7.96 -0.53 -2.07
N PRO A 26 6.73 0.04 -2.15
CA PRO A 26 5.53 -0.78 -2.26
C PRO A 26 5.45 -1.48 -3.63
N GLY A 27 5.23 -2.79 -3.62
CA GLY A 27 4.88 -3.60 -4.78
C GLY A 27 3.39 -3.92 -4.79
N PHE A 28 2.74 -3.75 -5.93
CA PHE A 28 1.29 -3.94 -6.10
C PHE A 28 1.00 -5.12 -7.03
N LEU A 29 0.06 -5.97 -6.64
CA LEU A 29 -0.48 -7.05 -7.48
C LEU A 29 -2.00 -7.07 -7.38
N TRP A 30 -2.68 -6.96 -8.51
CA TRP A 30 -4.11 -7.20 -8.58
C TRP A 30 -4.38 -8.64 -9.00
N HIS A 31 -5.14 -9.39 -8.21
CA HIS A 31 -5.49 -10.78 -8.51
C HIS A 31 -6.86 -11.12 -7.89
N ASP A 32 -7.77 -11.67 -8.69
CA ASP A 32 -9.10 -12.14 -8.27
C ASP A 32 -9.87 -11.11 -7.41
N GLY A 33 -9.96 -9.87 -7.90
CA GLY A 33 -10.68 -8.78 -7.23
C GLY A 33 -10.00 -8.26 -5.96
N THR A 34 -8.77 -8.68 -5.69
CA THR A 34 -8.03 -8.31 -4.49
C THR A 34 -6.74 -7.60 -4.85
N LEU A 35 -6.47 -6.47 -4.19
CA LEU A 35 -5.20 -5.78 -4.26
C LEU A 35 -4.27 -6.30 -3.16
N TYR A 36 -3.15 -6.87 -3.58
CA TYR A 36 -2.04 -7.25 -2.71
C TYR A 36 -0.97 -6.15 -2.73
N VAL A 37 -0.49 -5.77 -1.55
CA VAL A 37 0.56 -4.77 -1.39
C VAL A 37 1.67 -5.35 -0.53
N SER A 38 2.84 -5.59 -1.14
CA SER A 38 4.07 -5.91 -0.41
C SER A 38 4.81 -4.60 -0.13
N TYR A 39 5.19 -4.36 1.12
CA TYR A 39 5.93 -3.16 1.50
C TYR A 39 6.82 -3.47 2.70
N TYR A 40 7.93 -2.77 2.86
CA TYR A 40 8.76 -2.92 4.03
C TYR A 40 8.58 -1.73 4.98
N SER A 41 8.64 -1.99 6.28
CA SER A 41 8.47 -0.96 7.31
C SER A 41 9.09 -1.38 8.65
N SER A 42 9.38 -0.43 9.53
CA SER A 42 9.83 -0.64 10.91
C SER A 42 8.79 -0.21 11.96
N HIS A 43 7.51 -0.14 11.58
CA HIS A 43 6.43 0.27 12.50
C HIS A 43 6.20 -0.67 13.68
N GLU A 44 6.63 -1.93 13.60
CA GLU A 44 6.65 -2.88 14.72
C GLU A 44 8.07 -3.08 15.27
N GLU A 45 8.82 -1.98 15.43
CA GLU A 45 10.20 -1.91 15.94
C GLU A 45 11.27 -2.45 14.99
N LYS A 46 11.13 -3.69 14.50
CA LYS A 46 12.08 -4.32 13.57
C LYS A 46 11.63 -4.16 12.12
N THR A 47 12.55 -3.71 11.26
CA THR A 47 12.32 -3.66 9.82
C THR A 47 11.92 -5.03 9.28
N SER A 48 10.73 -5.10 8.70
CA SER A 48 10.12 -6.32 8.17
C SER A 48 9.41 -6.04 6.85
N ILE A 49 9.20 -7.08 6.05
CA ILE A 49 8.35 -7.02 4.86
C ILE A 49 6.94 -7.47 5.26
N TYR A 50 5.95 -6.64 4.98
CA TYR A 50 4.54 -6.87 5.24
C TYR A 50 3.80 -7.12 3.93
N LEU A 51 2.75 -7.93 4.02
CA LEU A 51 1.81 -8.15 2.92
C LEU A 51 0.40 -7.73 3.36
N ALA A 52 -0.11 -6.65 2.79
CA ALA A 52 -1.49 -6.26 2.94
C ALA A 52 -2.36 -6.86 1.84
N ARG A 53 -3.57 -7.30 2.19
CA ARG A 53 -4.57 -7.81 1.26
C ARG A 53 -5.84 -6.98 1.39
N ILE A 54 -6.19 -6.27 0.31
CA ILE A 54 -7.22 -5.24 0.32
C ILE A 54 -8.31 -5.63 -0.67
N ALA A 55 -9.54 -5.77 -0.19
CA ALA A 55 -10.72 -5.84 -1.04
C ALA A 55 -11.15 -4.39 -1.33
N LEU A 56 -11.07 -3.99 -2.60
CA LEU A 56 -11.43 -2.65 -3.09
C LEU A 56 -12.75 -2.69 -3.86
#